data_AF-A0A8J5N341-F1
#
_entry.id   AF-A0A8J5N341-F1
#
_cell.length_a   1.000
_cell.length_b   1.000
_cell.length_c   1.000
_cell.angle_alpha   90.00
_cell.angle_beta   90.00
_cell.angle_gamma   90.00
#
_symmetry.space_group_name_H-M   'P 1'
#
loop_
_entity.id
_entity.type
_entity.pdbx_description
1 polymer ?
#
loop_
_entity_poly.entity_id
_entity_poly.type
_entity_poly.pdbx_seq_one_letter_code
_entity_poly.pdbx_strand_id
1 'polypeptide(L)'
;MNQLDQRFTGVGADLMKGIQACHPASATFLSEEFLTKVTIHYKIQLKSEEILVAKNFLARKKETGTNPDMLSVYRLLDSDMFPTLKTIIQVALIIPVSSCSCERSFSALSSLNTWLWDRTDSVTWQFCPLKRIHWMALNIMKSSTDLPNSNQEDIV
;
A
#
# COMPACT_ATOMS: atom_id res chain seq x y z
N MET A 1 2.17 13.51 -22.72
CA MET A 1 1.37 13.45 -21.47
C MET A 1 1.51 12.06 -20.90
N ASN A 2 2.08 11.92 -19.69
CA ASN A 2 2.42 10.64 -19.09
C ASN A 2 1.18 10.00 -18.45
N GLN A 3 0.95 8.70 -18.64
CA GLN A 3 -0.25 8.02 -18.12
C GLN A 3 -0.33 8.04 -16.59
N LEU A 4 0.83 8.18 -15.93
CA LEU A 4 0.96 8.38 -14.49
C LEU A 4 0.32 9.69 -14.01
N ASP A 5 0.48 10.79 -14.76
CA ASP A 5 -0.12 12.08 -14.41
C ASP A 5 -1.65 12.08 -14.57
N GLN A 6 -2.20 11.18 -15.39
CA GLN A 6 -3.65 11.00 -15.50
C GLN A 6 -4.24 10.15 -14.37
N ARG A 7 -3.47 9.18 -13.84
CA ARG A 7 -3.93 8.28 -12.76
C ARG A 7 -3.79 8.89 -11.37
N PHE A 8 -2.77 9.72 -11.15
CA PHE A 8 -2.53 10.37 -9.87
C PHE A 8 -2.94 11.84 -9.95
N THR A 9 -4.11 12.18 -9.39
CA THR A 9 -4.54 13.58 -9.24
C THR A 9 -4.54 13.98 -7.76
N GLY A 10 -4.25 15.26 -7.48
CA GLY A 10 -4.19 15.78 -6.11
C GLY A 10 -3.06 15.19 -5.27
N VAL A 11 -3.41 14.59 -4.13
CA VAL A 11 -2.45 14.13 -3.10
C VAL A 11 -1.49 13.05 -3.60
N GLY A 12 -1.94 12.16 -4.49
CA GLY A 12 -1.10 11.11 -5.06
C GLY A 12 0.03 11.65 -5.95
N ALA A 13 -0.23 12.73 -6.70
CA ALA A 13 0.78 13.38 -7.53
C ALA A 13 1.87 14.04 -6.68
N ASP A 14 1.46 14.67 -5.58
CA ASP A 14 2.37 15.29 -4.62
C ASP A 14 3.25 14.25 -3.92
N LEU A 15 2.67 13.10 -3.55
CA LEU A 15 3.42 11.98 -2.99
C LEU A 15 4.46 11.43 -3.98
N MET A 16 4.07 11.22 -5.24
CA MET A 16 4.98 10.72 -6.29
C MET A 16 6.14 11.68 -6.55
N LYS A 17 5.88 13.00 -6.57
CA LYS A 17 6.94 14.02 -6.66
C LYS A 17 7.87 13.99 -5.45
N GLY A 18 7.33 13.74 -4.27
CA GLY A 18 8.11 13.53 -3.04
C GLY A 18 9.02 12.29 -3.10
N ILE A 19 8.51 11.17 -3.60
CA ILE A 19 9.28 9.94 -3.83
C ILE A 19 10.41 10.19 -4.84
N GLN A 20 10.11 10.91 -5.93
CA GLN A 20 11.11 11.31 -6.92
C GLN A 20 12.19 12.23 -6.31
N ALA A 21 11.82 13.12 -5.40
CA ALA A 21 12.77 13.98 -4.67
C ALA A 21 13.70 13.20 -3.72
N CYS A 22 13.41 11.93 -3.42
CA CYS A 22 14.30 11.06 -2.64
C CYS A 22 15.36 10.36 -3.50
N HIS A 23 15.28 10.44 -4.83
CA HIS A 23 16.19 9.74 -5.73
C HIS A 23 17.43 10.60 -6.06
N PRO A 24 18.67 10.08 -5.94
CA PRO A 24 19.89 10.85 -6.15
C PRO A 24 20.08 11.39 -7.58
N ALA A 25 19.48 10.76 -8.59
CA ALA A 25 19.53 11.25 -9.97
C ALA A 25 18.46 12.32 -10.28
N SER A 26 17.58 12.63 -9.34
CA SER A 26 16.55 13.65 -9.52
C SER A 26 17.13 15.07 -9.35
N ALA A 27 16.68 15.99 -10.20
CA ALA A 27 17.06 17.41 -10.12
C ALA A 27 16.53 18.10 -8.85
N THR A 28 15.49 17.53 -8.22
CA THR A 28 14.84 18.04 -7.00
C THR A 28 15.24 17.25 -5.75
N PHE A 29 16.42 16.62 -5.78
CA PHE A 29 16.92 15.79 -4.69
C PHE A 29 16.97 16.52 -3.34
N LEU A 30 16.31 15.95 -2.33
CA LEU A 30 16.19 16.49 -0.96
C LEU A 30 15.59 17.90 -0.87
N SER A 31 14.75 18.30 -1.82
CA SER A 31 14.06 19.59 -1.75
C SER A 31 12.99 19.61 -0.64
N GLU A 32 13.05 20.64 0.21
CA GLU A 32 12.17 20.79 1.39
C GLU A 32 10.68 20.86 0.99
N GLU A 33 10.37 21.54 -0.11
CA GLU A 33 9.00 21.69 -0.61
C GLU A 33 8.31 20.36 -0.96
N PHE A 34 9.07 19.36 -1.43
CA PHE A 34 8.51 18.06 -1.81
C PHE A 34 8.51 17.09 -0.62
N LEU A 35 9.53 17.18 0.25
CA LEU A 35 9.60 16.37 1.46
C LEU A 35 8.51 16.75 2.47
N THR A 36 8.20 18.05 2.62
CA THR A 36 7.15 18.55 3.52
C THR A 36 5.79 17.91 3.22
N LYS A 37 5.42 17.77 1.94
CA LYS A 37 4.17 17.11 1.52
C LYS A 37 4.12 15.64 1.93
N VAL A 38 5.22 14.90 1.78
CA VAL A 38 5.32 13.49 2.19
C VAL A 38 5.25 13.37 3.72
N THR A 39 5.94 14.25 4.44
CA THR A 39 5.94 14.21 5.91
C THR A 39 4.59 14.56 6.51
N ILE A 40 3.83 15.48 5.91
CA ILE A 40 2.45 15.74 6.32
C ILE A 40 1.58 14.49 6.11
N HIS A 41 1.76 13.78 5.00
CA HIS A 41 0.98 12.59 4.68
C HIS A 41 1.23 11.43 5.65
N TYR A 42 2.51 11.17 5.98
CA TYR A 42 2.91 10.07 6.88
C TYR A 42 3.06 10.49 8.35
N LYS A 43 2.73 11.75 8.70
CA LYS A 43 2.88 12.33 10.04
C LYS A 43 4.31 12.19 10.62
N ILE A 44 5.31 12.39 9.77
CA ILE A 44 6.73 12.35 10.14
C ILE A 44 7.16 13.78 10.48
N GLN A 45 7.90 13.97 11.58
CA GLN A 45 8.41 15.28 11.98
C GLN A 45 9.69 15.62 11.21
N LEU A 46 9.56 16.40 10.13
CA LEU A 46 10.70 16.84 9.32
C LEU A 46 11.52 17.90 10.06
N LYS A 47 12.84 17.67 10.16
CA LYS A 47 13.79 18.66 10.67
C LYS A 47 14.56 19.26 9.50
N SER A 48 14.38 20.55 9.24
CA SER A 48 15.04 21.23 8.10
C SER A 48 16.57 21.23 8.24
N GLU A 49 17.08 21.22 9.48
CA GLU A 49 18.51 21.10 9.78
C GLU A 49 19.08 19.76 9.31
N GLU A 50 18.32 18.68 9.48
CA GLU A 50 18.71 17.33 9.08
C GLU A 50 18.88 17.25 7.56
N ILE A 51 18.00 17.91 6.80
CA ILE A 51 18.07 18.00 5.34
C ILE A 51 19.32 18.78 4.91
N LEU A 52 19.61 19.90 5.55
CA LEU A 52 20.76 20.75 5.22
C LEU A 52 22.08 20.02 5.49
N VAL A 53 22.17 19.33 6.63
CA VAL A 53 23.36 18.53 6.98
C VAL A 53 23.52 17.36 6.01
N ALA A 54 22.44 16.67 5.65
CA ALA A 54 22.45 15.58 4.68
C ALA A 54 22.89 16.05 3.28
N LYS A 55 22.40 17.21 2.80
CA LYS A 55 22.83 17.81 1.53
C LYS A 55 24.33 18.10 1.52
N ASN A 56 24.84 18.74 2.57
CA ASN A 56 26.26 19.04 2.70
C ASN A 56 27.14 17.78 2.83
N PHE A 57 26.64 16.76 3.54
CA PHE A 57 27.32 15.48 3.65
C PHE A 57 27.44 14.77 2.29
N LEU A 58 26.36 14.75 1.52
CA LEU A 58 26.34 14.13 0.19
C LEU A 58 27.14 14.93 -0.84
N ALA A 59 27.14 16.26 -0.77
CA ALA A 59 27.97 17.12 -1.62
C ALA A 59 29.47 16.80 -1.47
N ARG A 60 29.95 16.72 -0.22
CA ARG A 60 31.34 16.34 0.08
C ARG A 60 31.71 14.94 -0.43
N LYS A 61 30.75 14.01 -0.41
CA LYS A 61 30.98 12.63 -0.84
C LYS A 61 30.92 12.43 -2.36
N LYS A 62 30.31 13.37 -3.07
CA LYS A 62 30.29 13.39 -4.54
C LYS A 62 31.65 13.75 -5.14
N GLU A 63 32.46 14.55 -4.44
CA GLU A 63 33.83 14.89 -4.86
C GLU A 63 34.75 13.67 -4.91
N THR A 64 34.48 12.64 -4.12
CA THR A 64 35.18 11.34 -4.17
C THR A 64 34.79 10.43 -5.36
N GLY A 65 34.03 10.92 -6.34
CA GLY A 65 33.88 10.30 -7.66
C GLY A 65 32.92 9.10 -7.76
N THR A 66 32.19 8.76 -6.69
CA THR A 66 31.19 7.68 -6.74
C THR A 66 29.83 8.24 -7.14
N ASN A 67 29.28 7.77 -8.27
CA ASN A 67 27.90 8.06 -8.65
C ASN A 67 26.97 7.33 -7.67
N PRO A 68 26.21 8.04 -6.83
CA PRO A 68 25.54 7.40 -5.72
C PRO A 68 24.27 6.70 -6.22
N ASP A 69 24.31 5.37 -6.29
CA ASP A 69 23.13 4.52 -6.45
C ASP A 69 22.17 4.71 -5.25
N MET A 70 20.86 4.48 -5.44
CA MET A 70 19.86 4.72 -4.41
C MET A 70 20.13 3.91 -3.13
N LEU A 71 20.61 2.66 -3.27
CA LEU A 71 21.02 1.84 -2.12
C LEU A 71 22.28 2.37 -1.45
N SER A 72 23.22 2.93 -2.20
CA SER A 72 24.44 3.49 -1.60
C SER A 72 24.13 4.78 -0.85
N VAL A 73 23.24 5.65 -1.35
CA VAL A 73 22.71 6.78 -0.56
C VAL A 73 22.07 6.29 0.73
N TYR A 74 21.21 5.26 0.66
CA TYR A 74 20.57 4.72 1.86
C TYR A 74 21.56 4.17 2.89
N ARG A 75 22.64 3.51 2.45
CA ARG A 75 23.71 3.02 3.34
C ARG A 75 24.57 4.14 3.92
N LEU A 76 24.71 5.25 3.18
CA LEU A 76 25.45 6.43 3.62
C LEU A 76 24.72 7.23 4.69
N LEU A 77 23.39 7.15 4.69
CA LEU A 77 22.56 7.75 5.72
C LEU A 77 22.44 6.80 6.90
N ASP A 78 23.25 7.08 7.92
CA ASP A 78 23.18 6.33 9.17
C ASP A 78 21.87 6.63 9.92
N SER A 79 21.35 5.61 10.62
CA SER A 79 20.11 5.72 11.40
C SER A 79 20.28 6.66 12.59
N ASP A 80 21.48 6.68 13.17
CA ASP A 80 21.75 7.47 14.37
C ASP A 80 21.94 8.95 14.05
N MET A 81 22.44 9.27 12.86
CA MET A 81 22.70 10.64 12.45
C MET A 81 21.51 11.28 11.71
N PHE A 82 20.75 10.49 10.96
CA PHE A 82 19.62 10.96 10.15
C PHE A 82 18.37 10.05 10.28
N PRO A 83 17.75 9.98 11.47
CA PRO A 83 16.62 9.08 11.71
C PRO A 83 15.40 9.44 10.86
N THR A 84 15.10 10.73 10.72
CA THR A 84 13.92 11.21 9.99
C THR A 84 14.08 10.95 8.51
N LEU A 85 15.23 11.36 7.95
CA LEU A 85 15.45 11.25 6.52
C LEU A 85 15.54 9.80 6.05
N LYS A 86 16.11 8.93 6.90
CA LYS A 86 16.17 7.49 6.64
C LYS A 86 14.77 6.86 6.57
N THR A 87 13.86 7.22 7.47
CA THR A 87 12.47 6.72 7.42
C THR A 87 11.75 7.18 6.16
N ILE A 88 11.96 8.41 5.71
CA ILE A 88 11.33 8.94 4.49
C ILE A 88 11.83 8.18 3.25
N ILE A 89 13.14 7.96 3.14
CA ILE A 89 13.72 7.20 2.02
C ILE A 89 13.25 5.74 2.07
N GLN A 90 13.16 5.14 3.26
CA GLN A 90 12.63 3.79 3.43
C GLN A 90 11.18 3.69 2.95
N VAL A 91 10.32 4.65 3.33
CA VAL A 91 8.93 4.72 2.85
C VAL A 91 8.90 4.88 1.33
N ALA A 92 9.73 5.75 0.76
CA ALA A 92 9.84 5.95 -0.68
C ALA A 92 10.25 4.68 -1.44
N LEU A 93 11.07 3.81 -0.83
CA LEU A 93 11.44 2.49 -1.40
C LEU A 93 10.31 1.46 -1.27
N ILE A 94 9.54 1.49 -0.18
CA ILE A 94 8.48 0.52 0.11
C ILE A 94 7.22 0.79 -0.73
N ILE A 95 6.85 2.07 -0.96
CA ILE A 95 5.64 2.44 -1.71
C ILE A 95 5.55 1.72 -3.07
N PRO A 96 6.53 1.83 -3.99
CA PRO A 96 6.45 1.16 -5.30
C PRO A 96 6.39 -0.37 -5.18
N VAL A 97 7.13 -0.95 -4.23
CA VAL A 97 7.12 -2.41 -4.00
C VAL A 97 5.76 -2.88 -3.50
N SER A 98 5.14 -2.12 -2.59
CA SER A 98 3.82 -2.42 -2.06
C SER A 98 2.72 -2.27 -3.11
N SER A 99 2.78 -1.25 -3.96
CA SER A 99 1.82 -1.04 -5.04
C SER A 99 1.81 -2.22 -6.02
N CYS A 100 2.99 -2.67 -6.47
CA CYS A 100 3.10 -3.83 -7.35
C CYS A 100 2.62 -5.13 -6.69
N SER A 101 2.87 -5.30 -5.38
CA SER A 101 2.38 -6.48 -4.64
C SER A 101 0.85 -6.50 -4.55
N CYS A 102 0.22 -5.34 -4.33
CA CYS A 102 -1.24 -5.20 -4.30
C CYS A 102 -1.86 -5.45 -5.68
N GLU A 103 -1.25 -4.95 -6.76
CA GLU A 103 -1.70 -5.21 -8.14
C GLU A 103 -1.64 -6.70 -8.49
N ARG A 104 -0.53 -7.37 -8.13
CA ARG A 104 -0.36 -8.82 -8.37
C ARG A 104 -1.39 -9.66 -7.60
N SER A 105 -1.65 -9.29 -6.35
CA SER A 105 -2.61 -9.98 -5.49
C SER A 105 -4.05 -9.75 -5.94
N PHE A 106 -4.39 -8.51 -6.33
CA PHE A 106 -5.70 -8.17 -6.89
C PHE A 106 -5.92 -8.82 -8.25
N SER A 107 -4.88 -8.91 -9.08
CA SER A 107 -4.94 -9.59 -10.37
C SER A 107 -5.22 -11.09 -10.19
N ALA A 108 -4.56 -11.76 -9.24
CA ALA A 108 -4.85 -13.15 -8.91
C ALA A 108 -6.30 -13.35 -8.43
N LEU A 109 -6.80 -12.47 -7.57
CA LEU A 109 -8.20 -12.50 -7.11
C LEU A 109 -9.19 -12.26 -8.25
N SER A 110 -8.89 -11.31 -9.14
CA SER A 110 -9.71 -11.02 -10.32
C SER A 110 -9.78 -12.22 -11.26
N SER A 111 -8.64 -12.88 -11.54
CA SER A 111 -8.63 -14.11 -12.32
C SER A 111 -9.45 -15.21 -11.66
N LEU A 112 -9.30 -15.45 -10.35
CA LEU A 112 -10.12 -16.44 -9.63
C LEU A 112 -11.61 -16.13 -9.71
N ASN A 113 -11.98 -14.85 -9.64
CA ASN A 113 -13.36 -14.40 -9.79
C ASN A 113 -13.89 -14.67 -11.21
N THR A 114 -13.09 -14.42 -12.26
CA THR A 114 -13.42 -14.81 -13.64
C THR A 114 -13.60 -16.32 -13.78
N TRP A 115 -12.73 -17.13 -13.18
CA TRP A 115 -12.84 -18.60 -13.19
C TRP A 115 -14.09 -19.11 -12.46
N LEU A 116 -14.56 -18.42 -11.43
CA LEU A 116 -15.80 -18.75 -10.73
C LEU A 116 -17.02 -18.38 -11.59
N TRP A 117 -16.99 -17.25 -12.28
CA TRP A 117 -18.06 -16.82 -13.19
C TRP A 117 -18.17 -17.71 -14.43
N ASP A 118 -17.05 -18.08 -15.04
CA ASP A 118 -16.99 -18.99 -16.20
C ASP A 118 -17.48 -20.41 -15.85
N ARG A 119 -17.19 -20.90 -14.63
CA ARG A 119 -17.75 -22.17 -14.15
C ARG A 119 -19.25 -22.13 -13.87
N THR A 120 -19.82 -20.96 -13.62
CA THR A 120 -21.27 -20.80 -13.45
C THR A 120 -22.04 -20.66 -14.77
N ASP A 121 -21.36 -20.53 -15.91
CA ASP A 121 -22.02 -20.35 -17.22
C ASP A 121 -22.59 -21.64 -17.84
N SER A 122 -22.31 -22.83 -17.27
CA SER A 122 -22.91 -24.09 -17.76
C SER A 122 -24.24 -24.47 -17.11
N VAL A 123 -24.69 -23.77 -16.06
CA VAL A 123 -26.03 -24.01 -15.49
C VAL A 123 -26.65 -22.71 -15.00
N THR A 124 -27.60 -22.22 -15.79
CA THR A 124 -28.76 -21.38 -15.44
C THR A 124 -28.81 -19.96 -16.02
N TRP A 125 -29.19 -19.87 -17.29
CA TRP A 125 -29.99 -18.75 -17.83
C TRP A 125 -31.45 -18.75 -17.33
N GLN A 126 -31.76 -19.33 -16.16
CA GLN A 126 -33.15 -19.35 -15.71
C GLN A 126 -33.36 -19.33 -14.19
N PHE A 127 -32.50 -18.68 -13.40
CA PHE A 127 -32.93 -18.35 -12.03
C PHE A 127 -32.44 -16.98 -11.57
N CYS A 128 -33.40 -16.05 -11.51
CA CYS A 128 -33.24 -14.71 -10.96
C CYS A 128 -32.60 -14.76 -9.56
N PRO A 129 -31.53 -13.99 -9.30
CA PRO A 129 -30.76 -14.08 -8.06
C PRO A 129 -31.53 -13.66 -6.79
N LEU A 130 -32.68 -12.98 -6.94
CA LEU A 130 -33.52 -12.57 -5.80
C LEU A 130 -34.23 -13.74 -5.07
N LYS A 131 -34.45 -14.89 -5.73
CA LYS A 131 -35.10 -16.05 -5.06
C LYS A 131 -34.12 -16.91 -4.26
N ARG A 132 -32.82 -16.83 -4.54
CA ARG A 132 -31.79 -17.69 -3.90
C ARG A 132 -31.41 -17.21 -2.49
N ILE A 133 -31.41 -15.89 -2.27
CA ILE A 133 -31.13 -15.30 -0.95
C ILE A 133 -32.30 -15.54 0.01
N HIS A 134 -33.55 -15.45 -0.47
CA HIS A 134 -34.73 -15.75 0.33
C HIS A 134 -34.80 -17.24 0.74
N TRP A 135 -34.43 -18.16 -0.16
CA TRP A 135 -34.43 -19.60 0.16
C TRP A 135 -33.33 -19.98 1.16
N MET A 136 -32.12 -19.43 1.04
CA MET A 136 -31.05 -19.65 2.03
C MET A 136 -31.42 -19.10 3.42
N ALA A 137 -32.06 -17.93 3.49
CA ALA A 137 -32.53 -17.37 4.76
C ALA A 137 -33.65 -18.22 5.41
N LEU A 138 -34.57 -18.77 4.61
CA LEU A 138 -35.65 -19.62 5.13
C LEU A 138 -35.14 -20.99 5.65
N ASN A 139 -34.08 -21.52 5.04
CA ASN A 139 -33.52 -22.83 5.41
C ASN A 139 -32.63 -22.77 6.66
N ILE A 140 -32.01 -21.62 6.92
CA ILE A 140 -31.27 -21.35 8.16
C ILE A 140 -32.24 -21.20 9.35
N MET A 141 -33.41 -20.58 9.14
CA MET A 141 -34.40 -20.41 10.21
C MET A 141 -35.15 -21.69 10.57
N LYS A 142 -35.31 -22.64 9.63
CA LYS A 142 -35.94 -23.95 9.88
C LYS A 142 -35.04 -24.99 10.54
N SER A 143 -33.71 -24.80 10.52
CA SER A 143 -32.78 -25.72 11.19
C SER A 143 -32.63 -25.46 12.69
N SER A 144 -33.31 -24.45 13.25
CA SER A 144 -33.16 -24.05 14.65
C SER A 144 -34.28 -24.52 15.60
N THR A 145 -35.31 -25.23 15.10
CA THR A 145 -36.43 -25.71 15.94
C THR A 145 -36.39 -27.19 16.31
N ASP A 146 -35.39 -27.96 15.87
CA ASP A 146 -35.25 -29.36 16.26
C ASP A 146 -34.08 -29.54 17.24
N LEU A 147 -34.29 -29.10 18.49
CA LEU A 147 -33.53 -29.64 19.63
C LEU A 147 -34.21 -30.95 20.09
N PRO A 148 -33.53 -32.10 20.04
CA PRO A 148 -34.06 -33.33 20.62
C PRO A 148 -34.11 -33.21 22.14
N ASN A 149 -35.30 -33.48 22.69
CA ASN A 149 -35.52 -33.73 24.11
C ASN A 149 -34.75 -34.98 24.54
N SER A 150 -33.76 -34.82 25.41
CA SER A 150 -33.23 -35.89 26.24
C SER A 150 -32.79 -35.34 27.60
N ASN A 151 -33.71 -35.45 28.56
CA ASN A 151 -33.55 -35.76 29.99
C ASN A 151 -32.56 -34.94 30.83
N GLN A 152 -33.09 -34.12 31.74
CA GLN A 152 -32.49 -33.86 33.05
C GLN A 152 -33.60 -33.44 34.04
N GLU A 153 -34.26 -34.42 34.67
CA GLU A 153 -34.90 -34.21 35.98
C GLU A 153 -33.81 -34.43 37.03
N ASP A 154 -33.33 -33.34 37.63
CA ASP A 154 -32.47 -33.35 38.82
C ASP A 154 -33.29 -32.92 40.05
N ILE A 155 -33.35 -33.83 41.03
CA ILE A 155 -33.16 -33.61 42.48
C ILE A 155 -34.21 -32.75 43.23
N VAL A 156 -35.01 -33.38 44.10
CA VAL A 156 -34.93 -33.29 45.59
C VAL A 156 -35.34 -34.62 46.21
#